data_AF-A0A246FP01-F1
#
_entry.id   AF-A0A246FP01-F1
#
_cell.length_a   1.000
_cell.length_b   1.000
_cell.length_c   1.000
_cell.angle_alpha   90.00
_cell.angle_beta   90.00
_cell.angle_gamma   90.00
#
_symmetry.space_group_name_H-M   'P 1'
#
loop_
_entity.id
_entity.type
_entity.pdbx_description
1 polymer ?
#
loop_
_entity_poly.entity_id
_entity_poly.type
_entity_poly.pdbx_seq_one_letter_code
_entity_poly.pdbx_strand_id
1 'polypeptide(L)'
;MLLPEERRLQNLAAVLWAPERFPPTAWLCTPPQLLGWEPGSPAAVLLTAAPGQAVPCPPGLVRLLFMDEVQLLMERLLRQVPGATAELRVQVLLRYKSHHEFPALTSNPDELALHLAAAVRAGSLPAPEALAHFQRCFSHFTLEAVRHILAQAMLRS
;
A
#
# COMPACT_ATOMS: atom_id res chain seq x y z
N MET A 1 -1.31 7.81 -35.90
CA MET A 1 -0.56 8.75 -35.04
C MET A 1 -0.32 8.04 -33.72
N LEU A 2 0.93 7.74 -33.35
CA LEU A 2 1.23 7.17 -32.04
C LEU A 2 1.17 8.30 -31.00
N LEU A 3 0.27 8.20 -30.03
CA LEU A 3 0.15 9.16 -28.94
C LEU A 3 1.39 9.10 -28.03
N PRO A 4 1.78 10.22 -27.39
CA PRO A 4 3.01 10.31 -26.62
C PRO A 4 3.08 9.28 -25.48
N GLU A 5 4.29 8.83 -25.18
CA GLU A 5 4.63 8.19 -23.91
C GLU A 5 4.32 9.16 -22.77
N GLU A 6 3.26 8.91 -22.01
CA GLU A 6 2.95 9.74 -20.86
C GLU A 6 3.67 9.17 -19.63
N ARG A 7 4.52 10.01 -19.04
CA ARG A 7 5.25 9.70 -17.81
C ARG A 7 4.70 10.57 -16.69
N ARG A 8 4.20 9.94 -15.63
CA ARG A 8 3.66 10.65 -14.47
C ARG A 8 4.61 10.50 -13.29
N LEU A 9 5.44 11.52 -13.06
CA LEU A 9 6.42 11.56 -11.96
C LEU A 9 5.78 12.11 -10.70
N GLN A 10 5.80 11.34 -9.61
CA GLN A 10 5.19 11.67 -8.31
C GLN A 10 5.98 11.01 -7.19
N ASN A 11 5.71 11.32 -5.92
CA ASN A 11 6.25 10.49 -4.85
C ASN A 11 5.53 9.12 -4.80
N LEU A 12 6.18 8.13 -4.22
CA LEU A 12 5.66 6.77 -4.17
C LEU A 12 4.31 6.71 -3.42
N ALA A 13 4.17 7.44 -2.33
CA ALA A 13 2.91 7.51 -1.58
C ALA A 13 1.73 7.96 -2.44
N ALA A 14 1.88 9.02 -3.25
CA ALA A 14 0.80 9.54 -4.09
C ALA A 14 0.34 8.51 -5.13
N VAL A 15 1.27 7.76 -5.71
CA VAL A 15 0.93 6.69 -6.66
C VAL A 15 0.18 5.56 -5.95
N LEU A 16 0.67 5.14 -4.78
CA LEU A 16 0.07 4.05 -4.00
C LEU A 16 -1.24 4.43 -3.30
N TRP A 17 -1.53 5.72 -3.15
CA TRP A 17 -2.80 6.19 -2.57
C TRP A 17 -3.99 5.91 -3.48
N ALA A 18 -3.79 6.07 -4.79
CA ALA A 18 -4.84 5.91 -5.79
C ALA A 18 -4.31 5.18 -7.05
N PRO A 19 -3.83 3.93 -6.93
CA PRO A 19 -3.24 3.18 -8.03
C PRO A 19 -4.24 2.91 -9.16
N GLU A 20 -5.53 2.92 -8.87
CA GLU A 20 -6.64 2.77 -9.82
C GLU A 20 -6.79 3.95 -10.80
N ARG A 21 -6.16 5.09 -10.51
CA ARG A 21 -6.12 6.25 -11.43
C ARG A 21 -5.19 6.05 -12.62
N PHE A 22 -4.44 4.94 -12.63
CA PHE A 22 -3.50 4.60 -13.69
C PHE A 22 -4.00 3.36 -14.44
N PRO A 23 -3.75 3.28 -15.77
CA PRO A 23 -4.06 2.08 -16.53
C PRO A 23 -3.38 0.84 -15.94
N PRO A 24 -4.05 -0.31 -15.87
CA PRO A 24 -3.49 -1.55 -15.31
C PRO A 24 -2.22 -2.01 -16.02
N THR A 25 -2.12 -1.74 -17.32
CA THR A 25 -0.97 -2.09 -18.17
C THR A 25 0.23 -1.14 -18.02
N ALA A 26 0.09 -0.08 -17.22
CA ALA A 26 1.18 0.84 -16.94
C ALA A 26 2.21 0.20 -15.99
N TRP A 27 3.44 0.70 -16.02
CA TRP A 27 4.49 0.25 -15.13
C TRP A 27 4.72 1.24 -13.99
N LEU A 28 4.75 0.75 -12.76
CA LEU A 28 5.32 1.46 -11.64
C LEU A 28 6.85 1.39 -11.72
N CYS A 29 7.49 2.56 -11.62
CA CYS A 29 8.94 2.71 -11.52
C CYS A 29 9.31 3.34 -10.17
N THR A 30 10.27 2.75 -9.48
CA THR A 30 10.71 3.15 -8.14
C THR A 30 12.24 3.18 -8.05
N PRO A 31 12.84 3.68 -6.96
CA PRO A 31 14.28 3.62 -6.77
C PRO A 31 14.77 2.16 -6.68
N PRO A 32 15.99 1.85 -7.14
CA PRO A 32 16.47 0.47 -7.26
C PRO A 32 16.73 -0.22 -5.90
N GLN A 33 16.94 0.55 -4.83
CA GLN A 33 17.33 0.06 -3.52
C GLN A 33 16.16 0.12 -2.55
N LEU A 34 16.03 -0.89 -1.68
CA LEU A 34 14.94 -0.99 -0.69
C LEU A 34 14.89 0.21 0.26
N LEU A 35 16.04 0.72 0.69
CA LEU A 35 16.12 1.93 1.54
C LEU A 35 15.60 3.18 0.82
N GLY A 36 15.56 3.17 -0.52
CA GLY A 36 14.99 4.25 -1.31
C GLY A 36 13.48 4.14 -1.50
N TRP A 37 12.79 3.23 -0.81
CA TRP A 37 11.33 3.08 -0.88
C TRP A 37 10.70 3.64 0.38
N GLU A 38 10.78 4.94 0.53
CA GLU A 38 10.03 5.67 1.54
C GLU A 38 8.80 6.30 0.89
N PRO A 39 7.74 6.63 1.66
CA PRO A 39 6.57 7.33 1.15
C PRO A 39 6.91 8.56 0.30
N GLY A 40 7.91 9.33 0.72
CA GLY A 40 8.38 10.54 0.05
C GLY A 40 9.31 10.29 -1.14
N SER A 41 9.76 9.06 -1.36
CA SER A 41 10.74 8.74 -2.42
C SER A 41 10.16 8.95 -3.81
N PRO A 42 11.00 9.33 -4.79
CA PRO A 42 10.54 9.55 -6.16
C PRO A 42 10.05 8.25 -6.79
N ALA A 43 8.92 8.33 -7.49
CA ALA A 43 8.34 7.25 -8.29
C ALA A 43 7.82 7.80 -9.63
N ALA A 44 7.62 6.90 -10.58
CA ALA A 44 7.00 7.24 -11.84
C ALA A 44 6.00 6.17 -12.26
N VAL A 45 4.97 6.57 -12.97
CA VAL A 45 4.14 5.65 -13.74
C VAL A 45 4.43 5.85 -15.22
N LEU A 46 4.84 4.78 -15.90
CA LEU A 46 5.07 4.76 -17.34
C LEU A 46 3.84 4.20 -18.05
N LEU A 47 3.18 5.06 -18.83
CA LEU A 47 2.05 4.69 -19.67
C LEU A 47 2.58 4.24 -21.04
N THR A 48 2.56 2.94 -21.32
CA THR A 48 2.95 2.42 -22.63
C THR A 48 1.78 2.54 -23.60
N ALA A 49 2.02 3.15 -24.77
CA ALA A 49 0.96 3.39 -25.76
C ALA A 49 0.76 2.23 -26.75
N ALA A 50 1.76 1.36 -26.96
CA ALA A 50 1.68 0.22 -27.89
C ALA A 50 2.42 -1.03 -27.35
N PRO A 51 1.85 -2.24 -27.54
CA PRO A 51 2.56 -3.50 -27.28
C PRO A 51 3.89 -3.56 -28.04
N GLY A 52 4.98 -3.94 -27.35
CA GLY A 52 6.30 -4.08 -27.97
C GLY A 52 7.11 -2.77 -28.11
N GLN A 53 6.54 -1.61 -27.75
CA GLN A 53 7.30 -0.36 -27.73
C GLN A 53 8.30 -0.35 -26.57
N ALA A 54 9.58 -0.22 -26.89
CA ALA A 54 10.64 -0.07 -25.90
C ALA A 54 10.60 1.35 -25.30
N VAL A 55 10.00 1.49 -24.13
CA VAL A 55 10.03 2.75 -23.36
C VAL A 55 11.14 2.67 -22.30
N PRO A 56 12.06 3.64 -22.16
CA PRO A 56 13.06 3.61 -21.09
C PRO A 56 12.49 4.10 -19.76
N CYS A 57 13.01 3.57 -18.65
CA CYS A 57 12.72 4.12 -17.31
C CYS A 57 13.31 5.51 -17.13
N PRO A 58 12.73 6.37 -16.27
CA PRO A 58 13.38 7.61 -15.87
C PRO A 58 14.72 7.32 -15.18
N PRO A 59 15.74 8.19 -15.33
CA PRO A 59 17.03 8.02 -14.67
C PRO A 59 16.89 7.83 -13.16
N GLY A 60 17.63 6.88 -12.60
CA GLY A 60 17.60 6.57 -11.17
C GLY A 60 16.38 5.75 -10.71
N LEU A 61 15.44 5.41 -11.61
CA LEU A 61 14.31 4.54 -11.32
C LEU A 61 14.39 3.25 -12.16
N VAL A 62 13.82 2.18 -11.62
CA VAL A 62 13.69 0.88 -12.29
C VAL A 62 12.24 0.48 -12.38
N ARG A 63 11.87 -0.23 -13.46
CA ARG A 63 10.55 -0.87 -13.58
C ARG A 63 10.45 -1.96 -12.55
N LEU A 64 9.33 -1.97 -11.85
CA LEU A 64 9.15 -2.86 -10.73
C LEU A 64 8.00 -3.84 -10.95
N LEU A 65 6.80 -3.30 -11.13
CA LEU A 65 5.53 -4.01 -11.21
C LEU A 65 4.63 -3.32 -12.22
N PHE A 66 3.71 -4.09 -12.80
CA PHE A 66 2.57 -3.49 -13.48
C PHE A 66 1.60 -2.88 -12.46
N MET A 67 0.83 -1.89 -12.90
CA MET A 67 -0.13 -1.22 -12.03
C MET A 67 -1.31 -2.13 -11.65
N ASP A 68 -1.64 -3.16 -12.41
CA ASP A 68 -2.63 -4.18 -12.01
C ASP A 68 -2.17 -4.97 -10.76
N GLU A 69 -0.89 -5.36 -10.70
CA GLU A 69 -0.29 -6.01 -9.53
C GLU A 69 -0.33 -5.06 -8.34
N VAL A 70 0.03 -3.79 -8.53
CA VAL A 70 -0.02 -2.76 -7.49
C VAL A 70 -1.46 -2.56 -6.98
N GLN A 71 -2.43 -2.45 -7.90
CA GLN A 71 -3.85 -2.31 -7.56
C GLN A 71 -4.34 -3.51 -6.75
N LEU A 72 -4.02 -4.74 -7.18
CA LEU A 72 -4.39 -5.96 -6.46
C LEU A 72 -3.80 -5.99 -5.04
N LEU A 73 -2.54 -5.60 -4.89
CA LEU A 73 -1.87 -5.54 -3.58
C LEU A 73 -2.51 -4.49 -2.67
N MET A 74 -2.76 -3.30 -3.20
CA MET A 74 -3.40 -2.22 -2.43
C MET A 74 -4.84 -2.58 -2.06
N GLU A 75 -5.59 -3.20 -2.97
CA GLU A 75 -6.94 -3.69 -2.68
C GLU A 75 -6.91 -4.73 -1.54
N ARG A 76 -6.03 -5.72 -1.61
CA ARG A 76 -5.88 -6.75 -0.56
C ARG A 76 -5.45 -6.15 0.77
N LEU A 77 -4.56 -5.16 0.76
CA LEU A 77 -4.17 -4.42 1.95
C LEU A 77 -5.34 -3.67 2.56
N LEU A 78 -6.08 -2.90 1.76
CA LEU A 78 -7.17 -2.06 2.26
C LEU A 78 -8.37 -2.87 2.76
N ARG A 79 -8.55 -4.10 2.27
CA ARG A 79 -9.50 -5.04 2.88
C ARG A 79 -9.12 -5.42 4.31
N GLN A 80 -7.82 -5.49 4.62
CA GLN A 80 -7.32 -5.83 5.96
C GLN A 80 -7.16 -4.59 6.84
N VAL A 81 -6.67 -3.47 6.28
CA VAL A 81 -6.42 -2.21 7.00
C VAL A 81 -6.99 -1.06 6.15
N PRO A 82 -8.27 -0.68 6.33
CA PRO A 82 -8.95 0.31 5.48
C PRO A 82 -8.27 1.68 5.42
N GLY A 83 -7.60 2.09 6.50
CA GLY A 83 -6.82 3.32 6.55
C GLY A 83 -5.31 3.11 6.46
N ALA A 84 -4.84 2.04 5.80
CA ALA A 84 -3.41 1.74 5.68
C ALA A 84 -2.60 2.98 5.33
N THR A 85 -1.64 3.31 6.20
CA THR A 85 -0.78 4.49 6.06
C THR A 85 0.11 4.37 4.83
N ALA A 86 0.71 5.49 4.41
CA ALA A 86 1.62 5.47 3.27
C ALA A 86 2.82 4.54 3.54
N GLU A 87 3.34 4.52 4.76
CA GLU A 87 4.42 3.66 5.20
C GLU A 87 4.02 2.18 5.06
N LEU A 88 2.83 1.80 5.53
CA LEU A 88 2.36 0.43 5.42
C LEU A 88 2.17 0.00 3.97
N ARG A 89 1.62 0.87 3.12
CA ARG A 89 1.46 0.61 1.67
C ARG A 89 2.81 0.33 1.01
N VAL A 90 3.82 1.15 1.33
CA VAL A 90 5.18 0.99 0.79
C VAL A 90 5.85 -0.28 1.34
N GLN A 91 5.75 -0.55 2.64
CA GLN A 91 6.29 -1.76 3.26
C GLN A 91 5.69 -3.04 2.67
N VAL A 92 4.39 -3.04 2.39
CA VAL A 92 3.70 -4.16 1.75
C VAL A 92 4.21 -4.38 0.33
N LEU A 93 4.35 -3.29 -0.45
CA LEU A 93 4.91 -3.36 -1.80
C LEU A 93 6.34 -3.93 -1.76
N LEU A 94 7.15 -3.45 -0.81
CA LEU A 94 8.53 -3.89 -0.58
C LEU A 94 8.57 -5.38 -0.25
N ARG A 95 7.75 -5.82 0.72
CA ARG A 95 7.70 -7.20 1.19
C ARG A 95 7.23 -8.14 0.08
N TYR A 96 6.21 -7.76 -0.69
CA TYR A 96 5.76 -8.52 -1.85
C TYR A 96 6.90 -8.70 -2.86
N LYS A 97 7.69 -7.65 -3.11
CA LYS A 97 8.80 -7.74 -4.06
C LYS A 97 9.97 -8.59 -3.56
N SER A 98 10.26 -8.56 -2.26
CA SER A 98 11.38 -9.29 -1.67
C SER A 98 11.05 -10.74 -1.32
N HIS A 99 9.80 -11.02 -0.94
CA HIS A 99 9.37 -12.32 -0.40
C HIS A 99 8.29 -13.01 -1.24
N HIS A 100 7.81 -12.38 -2.31
CA HIS A 100 6.76 -12.92 -3.21
C HIS A 100 5.44 -13.26 -2.51
N GLU A 101 5.18 -12.69 -1.34
CA GLU A 101 3.99 -12.95 -0.55
C GLU A 101 3.44 -11.69 0.10
N PHE A 102 2.11 -11.67 0.26
CA PHE A 102 1.43 -10.67 1.07
C PHE A 102 1.20 -11.25 2.47
N PRO A 103 1.70 -10.63 3.55
CA PRO A 103 1.43 -11.11 4.90
C PRO A 103 -0.05 -11.01 5.25
N ALA A 104 -0.67 -12.13 5.64
CA ALA A 104 -2.02 -12.11 6.19
C ALA A 104 -2.00 -11.49 7.59
N LEU A 105 -2.29 -10.18 7.69
CA LEU A 105 -2.36 -9.46 8.96
C LEU A 105 -3.57 -9.90 9.78
N THR A 106 -4.68 -10.26 9.11
CA THR A 106 -5.93 -10.67 9.79
C THR A 106 -5.85 -11.99 10.53
N SER A 107 -4.78 -12.79 10.37
CA SER A 107 -4.55 -13.97 11.22
C SER A 107 -3.83 -13.62 12.53
N ASN A 108 -3.26 -12.42 12.65
CA ASN A 108 -2.53 -11.97 13.82
C ASN A 108 -3.21 -10.74 14.45
N PRO A 109 -3.96 -10.92 15.55
CA PRO A 109 -4.73 -9.83 16.15
C PRO A 109 -3.85 -8.67 16.62
N ASP A 110 -2.68 -8.92 17.20
CA ASP A 110 -1.83 -7.84 17.68
C ASP A 110 -1.26 -7.00 16.53
N GLU A 111 -0.86 -7.65 15.44
CA GLU A 111 -0.33 -6.98 14.25
C GLU A 111 -1.41 -6.16 13.54
N LEU A 112 -2.62 -6.72 13.39
CA LEU A 112 -3.74 -5.95 12.85
C LEU A 112 -4.07 -4.74 13.73
N ALA A 113 -4.09 -4.92 15.06
CA ALA A 113 -4.37 -3.83 16.00
C ALA A 113 -3.34 -2.70 15.90
N LEU A 114 -2.05 -3.03 15.77
CA LEU A 114 -0.98 -2.05 15.58
C LEU A 114 -1.15 -1.24 14.29
N HIS A 115 -1.48 -1.89 13.17
CA HIS A 115 -1.69 -1.18 11.90
C HIS A 115 -2.95 -0.32 11.89
N LEU A 116 -4.05 -0.78 12.49
CA LEU A 116 -5.24 0.03 12.67
C LEU A 116 -4.98 1.21 13.62
N ALA A 117 -4.17 1.02 14.65
CA ALA A 117 -3.76 2.10 15.55
C ALA A 117 -2.92 3.17 14.85
N ALA A 118 -1.95 2.75 14.04
CA ALA A 118 -1.17 3.66 13.21
C ALA A 118 -2.06 4.46 12.24
N ALA A 119 -3.03 3.81 11.60
CA ALA A 119 -4.00 4.49 10.72
C ALA A 119 -4.83 5.55 11.46
N VAL A 120 -5.27 5.26 12.68
CA VAL A 120 -6.02 6.22 13.50
C VAL A 120 -5.16 7.42 13.88
N ARG A 121 -3.92 7.21 14.31
CA ARG A 121 -3.00 8.31 14.64
C ARG A 121 -2.65 9.16 13.42
N ALA A 122 -2.51 8.54 12.26
CA ALA A 122 -2.27 9.23 10.99
C ALA A 122 -3.50 10.01 10.49
N GLY A 123 -4.67 9.87 11.13
CA GLY A 123 -5.92 10.49 10.70
C GLY A 123 -6.52 9.85 9.44
N SER A 124 -6.01 8.71 8.99
CA SER A 124 -6.49 8.00 7.80
C SER A 124 -7.64 7.03 8.10
N LEU A 125 -7.95 6.79 9.37
CA LEU A 125 -9.09 5.96 9.82
C LEU A 125 -9.67 6.52 11.13
N PRO A 126 -10.99 6.72 11.26
CA PRO A 126 -11.58 7.06 12.55
C PRO A 126 -11.44 5.92 13.57
N ALA A 127 -11.18 6.24 14.84
CA ALA A 127 -11.04 5.23 15.90
C ALA A 127 -12.26 4.29 16.05
N PRO A 128 -13.52 4.77 15.95
CA PRO A 128 -14.69 3.89 15.97
C PRO A 128 -14.71 2.89 14.81
N GLU A 129 -14.26 3.30 13.62
CA GLU A 129 -14.21 2.43 12.45
C GLU A 129 -13.10 1.39 12.58
N ALA A 130 -11.95 1.76 13.14
CA ALA A 130 -10.88 0.83 13.48
C ALA A 130 -11.36 -0.28 14.43
N LEU A 131 -12.10 0.10 15.48
CA LEU A 131 -12.68 -0.83 16.43
C LEU A 131 -13.68 -1.79 15.77
N ALA A 132 -14.61 -1.24 14.97
CA ALA A 132 -15.62 -2.03 14.28
C ALA A 132 -15.00 -3.00 13.26
N HIS A 133 -13.97 -2.56 12.55
CA HIS A 133 -13.24 -3.41 11.61
C HIS A 133 -12.49 -4.54 12.32
N PHE A 134 -11.77 -4.24 13.40
CA PHE A 134 -11.09 -5.25 14.21
C PHE A 134 -12.06 -6.32 14.73
N GLN A 135 -13.20 -5.89 15.26
CA GLN A 135 -14.25 -6.80 15.73
C GLN A 135 -14.81 -7.69 14.61
N ARG A 136 -14.94 -7.15 13.39
CA ARG A 136 -15.38 -7.92 12.22
C ARG A 136 -14.38 -9.02 11.86
N CYS A 137 -13.08 -8.72 11.89
CA CYS A 137 -12.02 -9.69 11.61
C CYS A 137 -11.92 -10.77 12.71
N PHE A 138 -12.16 -10.40 13.97
CA PHE A 138 -12.03 -11.29 15.13
C PHE A 138 -13.33 -11.37 15.93
N SER A 139 -14.41 -11.84 15.31
CA SER A 139 -15.75 -11.87 15.89
C SER A 139 -15.91 -12.75 17.12
N HIS A 140 -14.94 -13.61 17.40
CA HIS A 140 -14.90 -14.45 18.59
C HIS A 140 -14.47 -13.68 19.85
N PHE A 141 -13.87 -12.49 19.71
CA PHE A 141 -13.55 -11.64 20.87
C PHE A 141 -14.77 -10.84 21.35
N THR A 142 -14.84 -10.64 22.67
CA THR A 142 -15.80 -9.73 23.26
C THR A 142 -15.46 -8.28 22.93
N LEU A 143 -16.45 -7.38 22.99
CA LEU A 143 -16.22 -5.94 22.74
C LEU A 143 -15.17 -5.35 23.70
N GLU A 144 -15.16 -5.79 24.96
CA GLU A 144 -14.19 -5.34 25.96
C GLU A 144 -12.76 -5.79 25.61
N ALA A 145 -12.59 -7.05 25.20
CA ALA A 145 -11.30 -7.57 24.75
C ALA A 145 -10.79 -6.80 23.51
N VAL A 146 -11.65 -6.57 22.52
CA VAL A 146 -11.32 -5.80 21.32
C VAL A 146 -10.89 -4.37 21.67
N ARG A 147 -11.62 -3.69 22.55
CA ARG A 147 -11.26 -2.34 23.03
C ARG A 147 -9.92 -2.34 23.76
N HIS A 148 -9.69 -3.33 24.62
CA HIS A 148 -8.45 -3.44 25.37
C HIS A 148 -7.24 -3.62 24.43
N ILE A 149 -7.32 -4.58 23.50
CA ILE A 149 -6.24 -4.86 22.54
C ILE A 149 -5.94 -3.62 21.70
N LEU A 150 -6.98 -2.99 21.13
CA LEU A 150 -6.78 -1.81 20.29
C LEU A 150 -6.23 -0.63 21.10
N ALA A 151 -6.71 -0.40 22.33
CA ALA A 151 -6.19 0.65 23.20
C ALA A 151 -4.71 0.41 23.57
N GLN A 152 -4.33 -0.83 23.87
CA GLN A 152 -2.92 -1.20 24.10
C GLN A 152 -2.06 -0.94 22.86
N ALA A 153 -2.55 -1.29 21.67
CA ALA A 153 -1.86 -0.98 20.42
C ALA A 153 -1.68 0.53 20.24
N MET A 154 -2.71 1.34 20.51
CA MET A 154 -2.64 2.81 20.46
C MET A 154 -1.59 3.40 21.41
N LEU A 155 -1.37 2.78 22.57
CA LEU A 155 -0.39 3.24 23.57
C LEU A 155 1.05 2.85 23.23
N ARG A 156 1.26 1.73 22.53
CA ARG A 156 2.59 1.18 22.21
C ARG A 156 3.24 1.76 20.96
N SER A 157 2.48 2.48 20.15
CA SER A 157 2.88 2.89 18.80
C SER A 157 2.64 4.36 18.54
#